data_AF-C0QC26-F1
#
_entry.id   AF-C0QC26-F1
#
_cell.length_a   1.000
_cell.length_b   1.000
_cell.length_c   1.000
_cell.angle_alpha   90.00
_cell.angle_beta   90.00
_cell.angle_gamma   90.00
#
_symmetry.space_group_name_H-M   'P 1'
#
loop_
_entity.id
_entity.type
_entity.pdbx_description
1 polymer ?
#
loop_
_entity_poly.entity_id
_entity_poly.type
_entity_poly.pdbx_seq_one_letter_code
_entity_poly.pdbx_strand_id
1 'polypeptide(L)'
;MIEICEFCGKTYKKNLTPDAYLGDNCFDCSFWLKKTCLKPEDEARKAIIKGFHYMIGGEGYLFRGNGGKEFHILFHDGREVRTMNLWEQGEIPEEFRSLLPDNAQFIPVEKPEQITFDDFEIPF
;
A
#
# COMPACT_ATOMS: atom_id res chain seq x y z
N MET A 1 10.08 10.28 29.27
CA MET A 1 11.38 9.60 29.37
C MET A 1 12.02 9.63 27.99
N ILE A 2 13.34 9.79 27.87
CA ILE A 2 14.04 9.62 26.58
C ILE A 2 14.55 8.18 26.55
N GLU A 3 14.33 7.50 25.43
CA GLU A 3 14.66 6.09 25.21
C GLU A 3 15.55 5.96 23.96
N ILE A 4 16.22 4.82 23.81
CA ILE A 4 17.05 4.49 22.64
C ILE A 4 16.32 3.40 21.85
N CYS A 5 16.13 3.62 20.55
CA CYS A 5 15.48 2.64 19.69
C CYS A 5 16.38 1.40 19.52
N GLU A 6 15.86 0.21 19.79
CA GLU A 6 16.61 -1.05 19.60
C GLU A 6 16.99 -1.30 18.13
N PHE A 7 16.11 -0.94 17.19
CA PHE A 7 16.35 -1.17 15.77
C PHE A 7 17.33 -0.16 15.12
N CYS A 8 17.12 1.15 15.31
CA CYS A 8 17.93 2.18 14.62
C CYS A 8 18.93 2.92 15.51
N GLY A 9 18.94 2.67 16.83
CA GLY A 9 19.85 3.33 17.78
C GLY A 9 19.56 4.81 18.05
N LYS A 10 18.56 5.42 17.39
CA LYS A 10 18.19 6.83 17.61
C LYS A 10 17.48 7.02 18.94
N THR A 11 17.72 8.17 19.58
CA THR A 11 16.97 8.57 20.78
C THR A 11 15.57 9.04 20.41
N TYR A 12 14.56 8.65 21.19
CA TYR A 12 13.17 9.03 20.96
C TYR A 12 12.41 9.25 22.28
N LYS A 13 11.21 9.82 22.17
CA LYS A 13 10.25 9.94 23.28
C LYS A 13 8.95 9.25 22.91
N LYS A 14 8.42 8.42 23.81
CA LYS A 14 7.07 7.87 23.68
C LYS A 14 6.05 8.99 23.97
N ASN A 15 5.38 9.46 22.93
CA ASN A 15 4.37 10.53 22.99
C ASN A 15 3.02 10.10 22.38
N LEU A 16 2.91 8.85 21.93
CA LEU A 16 1.69 8.24 21.40
C LEU A 16 1.20 7.15 22.35
N THR A 17 0.08 6.55 22.02
CA THR A 17 -0.47 5.41 22.75
C THR A 17 0.51 4.22 22.70
N PRO A 18 0.54 3.36 23.74
CA PRO A 18 1.52 2.27 23.82
C PRO A 18 1.50 1.31 22.62
N ASP A 19 0.34 1.07 22.03
CA ASP A 19 0.13 0.25 20.85
C ASP A 19 0.79 0.81 19.59
N ALA A 20 1.19 2.09 19.56
CA ALA A 20 1.96 2.67 18.46
C ALA A 20 3.40 2.12 18.41
N TYR A 21 3.95 1.66 19.54
CA TYR A 21 5.33 1.20 19.67
C TYR A 21 5.40 -0.34 19.67
N LEU A 22 6.38 -0.89 18.96
CA LEU A 22 6.66 -2.34 18.96
C LEU A 22 7.94 -2.57 19.75
N GLY A 23 7.81 -3.08 20.99
CA GLY A 23 8.93 -3.20 21.91
C GLY A 23 9.55 -1.84 22.24
N ASP A 24 10.87 -1.79 22.35
CA ASP A 24 11.62 -0.56 22.65
C ASP A 24 12.15 0.12 21.38
N ASN A 25 11.29 0.18 20.35
CA ASN A 25 11.57 0.86 19.09
C ASN A 25 10.91 2.24 19.01
N CYS A 26 11.55 3.16 18.29
CA CYS A 26 10.92 4.44 17.95
C CYS A 26 9.66 4.23 17.09
N PHE A 27 8.86 5.30 16.93
CA PHE A 27 7.63 5.22 16.16
C PHE A 27 7.87 4.76 14.71
N ASP A 28 8.87 5.31 14.02
CA ASP A 28 9.14 4.98 12.62
C ASP A 28 9.53 3.51 12.44
N CYS A 29 10.47 3.01 13.27
CA CYS A 29 10.86 1.61 13.24
C CYS A 29 9.68 0.69 13.62
N SER A 30 8.90 1.08 14.63
CA SER A 30 7.70 0.32 15.03
C SER A 30 6.68 0.26 13.90
N PHE A 31 6.47 1.37 13.19
CA PHE A 31 5.55 1.43 12.05
C PHE A 31 5.96 0.45 10.95
N TRP A 32 7.23 0.46 10.54
CA TRP A 32 7.73 -0.41 9.48
C TRP A 32 7.85 -1.87 9.90
N LEU A 33 8.34 -2.16 11.11
CA LEU A 33 8.40 -3.53 11.63
C LEU A 33 7.01 -4.18 11.69
N LYS A 34 5.96 -3.43 12.05
CA LYS A 34 4.61 -3.98 12.03
C LYS A 34 4.15 -4.40 10.62
N LYS A 35 4.64 -3.77 9.56
CA LYS A 35 4.33 -4.16 8.18
C LYS A 35 5.03 -5.45 7.75
N THR A 36 6.07 -5.89 8.47
CA THR A 36 6.76 -7.16 8.21
C THR A 36 6.07 -8.36 8.87
N CYS A 37 5.12 -8.13 9.77
CA CYS A 37 4.42 -9.17 10.52
C CYS A 37 2.90 -8.97 10.51
N LEU A 38 2.36 -8.58 9.36
CA LEU A 38 0.91 -8.44 9.18
C LEU A 38 0.21 -9.80 9.30
N LYS A 39 -1.06 -9.76 9.72
CA LYS A 39 -1.92 -10.95 9.71
C LYS A 39 -2.22 -11.35 8.26
N PRO A 40 -2.54 -12.63 7.98
CA PRO A 40 -2.79 -13.10 6.61
C PRO A 40 -3.82 -12.26 5.82
N GLU A 41 -4.88 -11.80 6.46
CA GLU A 41 -5.92 -10.96 5.86
C GLU A 41 -5.42 -9.57 5.43
N ASP A 42 -4.43 -9.03 6.13
CA ASP A 42 -3.81 -7.75 5.80
C ASP A 42 -2.68 -7.95 4.78
N GLU A 43 -1.93 -9.04 4.90
CA GLU A 43 -0.86 -9.41 3.98
C GLU A 43 -1.38 -9.59 2.54
N ALA A 44 -2.56 -10.21 2.37
CA ALA A 44 -3.21 -10.36 1.07
C ALA A 44 -3.56 -9.02 0.41
N ARG A 45 -3.67 -7.94 1.19
CA ARG A 45 -3.99 -6.58 0.72
C ARG A 45 -2.77 -5.67 0.61
N LYS A 46 -1.58 -6.15 1.01
CA LYS A 46 -0.33 -5.40 0.96
C LYS A 46 0.28 -5.49 -0.43
N ALA A 47 0.41 -4.35 -1.11
CA ALA A 47 1.14 -4.23 -2.35
C ALA A 47 2.41 -3.40 -2.12
N ILE A 48 3.55 -3.89 -2.60
CA ILE A 48 4.83 -3.19 -2.58
C ILE A 48 5.29 -3.05 -4.02
N ILE A 49 5.37 -1.81 -4.48
CA ILE A 49 5.61 -1.46 -5.87
C ILE A 49 6.69 -0.39 -5.92
N LYS A 50 7.85 -0.70 -6.50
CA LYS A 50 9.00 0.22 -6.64
C LYS A 50 9.44 0.82 -5.29
N GLY A 51 9.45 0.00 -4.23
CA GLY A 51 9.83 0.42 -2.89
C GLY A 51 8.78 1.24 -2.14
N PHE A 52 7.58 1.42 -2.68
CA PHE A 52 6.47 2.06 -1.96
C PHE A 52 5.50 1.03 -1.41
N HIS A 53 5.08 1.22 -0.16
CA HIS A 53 4.12 0.35 0.50
C HIS A 53 2.69 0.88 0.33
N TYR A 54 1.79 0.01 -0.13
CA TYR A 54 0.37 0.29 -0.32
C TYR A 54 -0.50 -0.75 0.40
N MET A 55 -1.68 -0.31 0.82
CA MET A 55 -2.76 -1.18 1.31
C MET A 55 -4.01 -1.02 0.44
N ILE A 56 -4.51 -2.14 -0.08
CA ILE A 56 -5.80 -2.18 -0.78
C ILE A 56 -6.91 -2.15 0.28
N GLY A 57 -7.72 -1.09 0.26
CA GLY A 57 -8.89 -0.94 1.13
C GLY A 57 -10.10 -1.73 0.62
N GLY A 58 -11.10 -1.92 1.47
CA GLY A 58 -12.39 -2.47 1.03
C GLY A 58 -13.16 -1.48 0.17
N GLU A 59 -14.15 -1.93 -0.59
CA GLU A 59 -14.95 -1.04 -1.44
C GLU A 59 -16.22 -0.53 -0.69
N GLY A 60 -16.85 0.53 -1.21
CA GLY A 60 -18.10 1.07 -0.65
C GLY A 60 -17.97 2.14 0.43
N TYR A 61 -16.75 2.57 0.77
CA TYR A 61 -16.54 3.69 1.70
C TYR A 61 -16.65 5.05 1.01
N LEU A 62 -17.08 6.06 1.78
CA LEU A 62 -17.16 7.46 1.35
C LEU A 62 -15.79 8.04 1.00
N PHE A 63 -14.79 7.76 1.84
CA PHE A 63 -13.41 8.14 1.60
C PHE A 63 -12.63 6.94 1.07
N ARG A 64 -11.94 7.15 -0.05
CA ARG A 64 -11.10 6.16 -0.70
C ARG A 64 -9.67 6.66 -0.79
N GLY A 65 -8.72 5.74 -0.62
CA GLY A 65 -7.31 5.99 -0.85
C GLY A 65 -7.07 6.56 -2.25
N ASN A 66 -6.11 7.47 -2.37
CA ASN A 66 -5.81 8.21 -3.60
C ASN A 66 -7.05 8.87 -4.24
N GLY A 67 -8.01 9.32 -3.42
CA GLY A 67 -9.17 10.10 -3.88
C GLY A 67 -10.13 9.33 -4.78
N GLY A 68 -10.10 8.00 -4.76
CA GLY A 68 -10.99 7.19 -5.61
C GLY A 68 -10.44 6.88 -7.00
N LYS A 69 -9.20 7.25 -7.32
CA LYS A 69 -8.59 6.91 -8.62
C LYS A 69 -8.54 5.39 -8.80
N GLU A 70 -8.85 4.91 -10.00
CA GLU A 70 -8.73 3.49 -10.37
C GLU A 70 -7.27 3.09 -10.57
N PHE A 71 -6.89 1.95 -10.00
CA PHE A 71 -5.59 1.31 -10.18
C PHE A 71 -5.78 -0.16 -10.56
N HIS A 72 -4.92 -0.62 -11.47
CA HIS A 72 -4.74 -2.04 -11.75
C HIS A 72 -3.38 -2.48 -11.25
N ILE A 73 -3.36 -3.56 -10.47
CA ILE A 73 -2.18 -4.11 -9.83
C ILE A 73 -2.05 -5.58 -10.23
N LEU A 74 -0.90 -5.95 -10.76
CA LEU A 74 -0.52 -7.34 -11.00
C LEU A 74 0.53 -7.75 -9.96
N PHE A 75 0.19 -8.72 -9.13
CA PHE A 75 1.10 -9.30 -8.14
C PHE A 75 2.03 -10.34 -8.79
N HIS A 76 3.21 -10.53 -8.21
CA HIS A 76 4.18 -11.53 -8.68
C HIS A 76 3.68 -12.98 -8.51
N ASP A 77 2.67 -13.20 -7.67
CA ASP A 77 1.97 -14.48 -7.52
C ASP A 77 0.93 -14.74 -8.64
N GLY A 78 0.76 -13.80 -9.57
CA GLY A 78 -0.19 -13.87 -10.68
C GLY A 78 -1.58 -13.30 -10.37
N ARG A 79 -1.84 -12.83 -9.14
CA ARG A 79 -3.12 -12.21 -8.80
C ARG A 79 -3.25 -10.83 -9.42
N GLU A 80 -4.42 -10.57 -9.98
CA GLU A 80 -4.80 -9.26 -10.51
C GLU A 80 -5.85 -8.59 -9.63
N VAL A 81 -5.66 -7.30 -9.35
CA VAL A 81 -6.59 -6.48 -8.57
C VAL A 81 -6.88 -5.18 -9.29
N ARG A 82 -8.17 -4.90 -9.49
CA ARG A 82 -8.69 -3.58 -9.83
C ARG A 82 -9.28 -2.96 -8.57
N THR A 83 -8.87 -1.74 -8.22
CA THR A 83 -9.39 -1.05 -7.03
C THR A 83 -9.43 0.46 -7.22
N MET A 84 -10.40 1.09 -6.56
CA MET A 84 -10.47 2.55 -6.43
C MET A 84 -10.08 3.02 -5.03
N ASN A 85 -9.63 2.12 -4.15
CA ASN A 85 -9.35 2.40 -2.75
C ASN A 85 -7.93 1.97 -2.35
N LEU A 86 -6.91 2.57 -2.97
CA LEU A 86 -5.51 2.26 -2.71
C LEU A 86 -4.88 3.28 -1.76
N TRP A 87 -4.45 2.84 -0.58
CA TRP A 87 -3.82 3.70 0.44
C TRP A 87 -2.30 3.61 0.38
N GLU A 88 -1.64 4.70 -0.01
CA GLU A 88 -0.20 4.84 0.12
C GLU A 88 0.20 5.00 1.59
N GLN A 89 1.21 4.26 2.02
CA GLN A 89 1.75 4.32 3.39
C GLN A 89 3.15 4.95 3.45
N GLY A 90 3.73 5.26 2.27
CA GLY A 90 5.03 5.90 2.12
C GLY A 90 6.08 5.04 1.43
N GLU A 91 7.22 5.66 1.13
CA GLU A 91 8.42 4.98 0.66
C GLU A 91 9.05 4.15 1.79
N ILE A 92 9.42 2.92 1.49
CA ILE A 92 10.07 2.00 2.43
C ILE A 92 11.54 2.45 2.63
N PRO A 93 11.97 2.73 3.87
CA PRO A 93 13.35 3.07 4.17
C PRO A 93 14.31 1.95 3.80
N GLU A 94 15.55 2.32 3.46
CA GLU A 94 16.57 1.39 2.94
C GLU A 94 16.77 0.18 3.85
N GLU A 95 16.82 0.40 5.16
CA GLU A 95 17.01 -0.63 6.18
C GLU A 95 15.85 -1.64 6.28
N PHE A 96 14.69 -1.35 5.67
CA PHE A 96 13.52 -2.24 5.62
C PHE A 96 13.31 -2.89 4.24
N ARG A 97 14.00 -2.46 3.18
CA ARG A 97 13.75 -2.94 1.81
C ARG A 97 13.98 -4.45 1.64
N SER A 98 14.91 -5.03 2.39
CA SER A 98 15.16 -6.48 2.38
C SER A 98 14.04 -7.29 3.06
N LEU A 99 13.32 -6.69 4.01
CA LEU A 99 12.20 -7.31 4.73
C LEU A 99 10.86 -7.08 4.02
N LEU A 100 10.77 -6.04 3.20
CA LEU A 100 9.58 -5.61 2.48
C LEU A 100 9.91 -5.49 0.98
N PRO A 101 10.21 -6.61 0.29
CA PRO A 101 10.55 -6.58 -1.13
C PRO A 101 9.33 -6.25 -1.99
N ASP A 102 9.59 -5.70 -3.19
CA ASP A 102 8.57 -5.52 -4.22
C ASP A 102 7.84 -6.84 -4.53
N ASN A 103 6.52 -6.80 -4.55
CA ASN A 103 5.66 -7.96 -4.76
C ASN A 103 4.61 -7.76 -5.86
N ALA A 104 4.55 -6.58 -6.46
CA ALA A 104 3.57 -6.24 -7.47
C ALA A 104 4.06 -5.11 -8.38
N GLN A 105 3.28 -4.86 -9.43
CA GLN A 105 3.46 -3.73 -10.33
C GLN A 105 2.12 -3.11 -10.73
N PHE A 106 2.13 -1.80 -11.02
CA PHE A 106 1.01 -1.15 -11.69
C PHE A 106 0.99 -1.55 -13.16
N ILE A 107 -0.18 -1.95 -13.65
CA ILE A 107 -0.41 -2.20 -15.08
C ILE A 107 -1.36 -1.15 -15.65
N PRO A 108 -1.33 -0.88 -16.97
CA PRO A 108 -2.24 0.05 -17.60
C PRO A 108 -3.71 -0.34 -17.33
N VAL A 109 -4.53 0.66 -17.04
CA VAL A 109 -5.98 0.49 -17.08
C VAL A 109 -6.36 0.48 -18.56
N GLU A 110 -6.81 -0.66 -19.06
CA GLU A 110 -7.35 -0.75 -20.42
C GLU A 110 -8.53 0.22 -20.53
N LYS A 111 -8.40 1.21 -21.42
CA LYS A 111 -9.55 2.02 -21.80
C LYS A 111 -10.37 1.18 -22.76
N PRO A 112 -11.67 0.97 -22.54
CA PRO A 112 -12.51 0.40 -23.60
C PRO A 112 -12.35 1.27 -24.85
N GLU A 113 -12.32 0.62 -26.01
CA GLU A 113 -12.33 1.31 -27.30
C GLU A 113 -13.47 2.35 -27.29
N GLN A 114 -13.14 3.58 -27.65
CA GLN A 114 -14.13 4.63 -27.80
C GLN A 114 -14.98 4.29 -29.03
N ILE A 115 -16.12 3.65 -28.81
CA ILE A 115 -17.16 3.52 -29.84
C ILE A 115 -17.70 4.92 -30.09
N THR A 116 -17.50 5.43 -31.30
CA THR A 116 -18.00 6.71 -31.75
C THR A 116 -19.42 6.55 -32.31
N PHE A 117 -20.18 7.64 -32.36
CA PHE A 117 -21.51 7.61 -32.99
C PHE A 117 -21.45 7.19 -34.47
N ASP A 118 -20.30 7.37 -35.14
CA ASP A 118 -20.07 6.99 -36.53
C ASP A 118 -19.96 5.46 -36.71
N ASP A 119 -19.71 4.70 -35.63
CA ASP A 119 -19.64 3.24 -35.65
C ASP A 119 -21.04 2.58 -35.64
N PHE A 120 -22.09 3.38 -35.45
CA PHE A 120 -23.47 2.94 -35.60
C PHE A 120 -23.98 3.36 -36.98
N GLU A 121 -23.69 2.56 -38.02
CA GLU A 121 -24.45 2.65 -39.27
C GLU A 121 -25.91 2.26 -38.97
N ILE A 122 -26.80 3.25 -38.86
CA ILE A 122 -28.24 3.04 -38.78
C ILE A 122 -28.74 2.85 -40.22
N PRO A 123 -29.15 1.64 -40.64
CA PRO A 123 -29.79 1.48 -41.94
C PRO A 123 -31.15 2.19 -41.88
N PHE A 124 -31.36 3.14 -42.80
CA PHE A 124 -32.64 3.79 -43.08
C PHE A 124 -33.58 2.84 -43.82
#